data_AF-A0A5C3N716-F1
#
_entry.id   AF-A0A5C3N716-F1
#
_cell.length_a   1.000
_cell.length_b   1.000
_cell.length_c   1.000
_cell.angle_alpha   90.00
_cell.angle_beta   90.00
_cell.angle_gamma   90.00
#
_symmetry.space_group_name_H-M   'P 1'
#
loop_
_entity.id
_entity.type
_entity.pdbx_description
1 polymer ?
#
loop_
_entity_poly.entity_id
_entity_poly.type
_entity_poly.pdbx_seq_one_letter_code
_entity_poly.pdbx_strand_id
1 'polypeptide(L)'
;MLKLQVSTVALASLAGLWLVPAVLADTVTLPTSSFSSYSSFEQYWNYNYPWGDTHNGAARMVASSSDHDHVSLSGNVLTLTANPYSGDSDSSIKYHSGTVYAKPQVEVGSSAVGYQLDAEFIAPTARGTWPAFWLTAVSGWPPESDIAEWKGTDVINFNTFNTSSAVSTKTATWPQDGNYHAVRAVLRTISGNTRDIRIQYYLDNTLQATHVAANFYDKAMYL
;
A
#
# COMPACT_ATOMS: atom_id res chain seq x y z
N MET A 1 -3.96 -12.00 -5.85
CA MET A 1 -3.18 -11.70 -7.06
C MET A 1 -3.07 -10.18 -7.20
N LEU A 2 -1.88 -9.63 -7.46
CA LEU A 2 -1.58 -8.19 -7.46
C LEU A 2 -0.75 -7.74 -8.68
N LYS A 3 -1.13 -6.61 -9.28
CA LYS A 3 -0.27 -5.78 -10.16
C LYS A 3 -0.18 -4.37 -9.57
N LEU A 4 1.01 -3.75 -9.52
CA LEU A 4 1.20 -2.46 -8.85
C LEU A 4 2.13 -1.52 -9.62
N GLN A 5 1.77 -0.24 -9.66
CA GLN A 5 2.61 0.86 -10.09
C GLN A 5 2.60 1.98 -9.04
N VAL A 6 3.78 2.53 -8.73
CA VAL A 6 3.87 3.77 -7.94
C VAL A 6 4.59 4.84 -8.73
N SER A 7 4.03 6.05 -8.70
CA SER A 7 4.54 7.21 -9.44
C SER A 7 4.63 8.43 -8.54
N THR A 8 5.66 9.25 -8.73
CA THR A 8 5.96 10.45 -7.93
C THR A 8 5.85 11.71 -8.77
N VAL A 9 5.31 12.77 -8.18
CA VAL A 9 5.27 14.12 -8.77
C VAL A 9 6.35 14.99 -8.10
N ALA A 10 7.36 15.40 -8.88
CA ALA A 10 8.43 16.29 -8.41
C ALA A 10 8.06 17.79 -8.50
N LEU A 11 8.75 18.64 -7.73
CA LEU A 11 8.66 20.11 -7.82
C LEU A 11 9.56 20.66 -8.93
N ALA A 12 9.01 21.48 -9.82
CA ALA A 12 9.80 22.35 -10.69
C ALA A 12 10.10 23.68 -9.98
N SER A 13 11.37 24.01 -9.74
CA SER A 13 11.76 25.37 -9.38
C SER A 13 11.80 26.25 -10.63
N LEU A 14 10.73 27.03 -10.86
CA LEU A 14 10.70 28.04 -11.91
C LEU A 14 10.94 29.41 -11.30
N ALA A 15 12.17 29.89 -11.42
CA ALA A 15 12.50 31.29 -11.20
C ALA A 15 12.04 32.11 -12.41
N GLY A 16 11.03 32.95 -12.21
CA GLY A 16 10.73 34.10 -13.07
C GLY A 16 9.74 33.88 -14.21
N LEU A 17 8.75 34.78 -14.23
CA LEU A 17 7.77 35.09 -15.28
C LEU A 17 6.66 34.06 -15.54
N TRP A 18 5.44 34.52 -15.28
CA TRP A 18 4.13 33.96 -15.61
C TRP A 18 4.13 32.91 -16.71
N LEU A 19 4.27 31.65 -16.30
CA LEU A 19 4.06 30.48 -17.14
C LEU A 19 3.11 29.55 -16.39
N VAL A 20 2.09 29.09 -17.11
CA VAL A 20 1.18 28.02 -16.69
C VAL A 20 2.03 26.89 -16.08
N PRO A 21 1.69 26.36 -14.88
CA PRO A 21 2.52 25.35 -14.26
C PRO A 21 2.64 24.15 -15.20
N ALA A 22 3.84 23.91 -15.71
CA ALA A 22 4.15 22.69 -16.42
C ALA A 22 4.02 21.54 -15.42
N VAL A 23 3.05 20.66 -15.64
CA VAL A 23 2.98 19.38 -14.92
C VAL A 23 4.24 18.60 -15.30
N LEU A 24 5.19 18.47 -14.35
CA LEU A 24 6.35 17.61 -14.55
C LEU A 24 5.88 16.17 -14.75
N ALA A 25 6.59 15.43 -15.61
CA ALA A 25 6.31 14.03 -15.87
C ALA A 25 6.41 13.21 -14.58
N ASP A 26 5.41 12.36 -14.35
CA ASP A 26 5.42 11.37 -13.27
C ASP A 26 6.68 10.49 -13.39
N THR A 27 7.45 10.38 -12.31
CA THR A 27 8.55 9.40 -12.24
C THR A 27 8.02 8.09 -11.68
N VAL A 28 8.15 7.00 -12.42
CA VAL A 28 7.76 5.66 -11.96
C VAL A 28 8.83 5.12 -11.01
N THR A 29 8.51 5.02 -9.72
CA THR A 29 9.42 4.55 -8.67
C THR A 29 9.29 3.04 -8.42
N LEU A 30 8.09 2.50 -8.58
CA LEU A 30 7.82 1.06 -8.57
C LEU A 30 7.17 0.67 -9.90
N PRO A 31 7.89 0.01 -10.81
CA PRO A 31 7.34 -0.38 -12.10
C PRO A 31 6.44 -1.61 -11.97
N THR A 32 5.46 -1.73 -12.87
CA THR A 32 4.60 -2.92 -12.98
C THR A 32 5.38 -4.20 -13.30
N SER A 33 6.55 -4.06 -13.91
CA SER A 33 7.48 -5.16 -14.17
C SER A 33 8.18 -5.68 -12.91
N SER A 34 8.01 -5.06 -11.74
CA SER A 34 8.64 -5.51 -10.49
C SER A 34 8.21 -6.92 -10.06
N PHE A 35 7.12 -7.46 -10.61
CA PHE A 35 6.68 -8.85 -10.38
C PHE A 35 7.05 -9.83 -11.52
N SER A 36 7.91 -9.42 -12.45
CA SER A 36 8.27 -10.23 -13.63
C SER A 36 9.16 -11.44 -13.31
N SER A 37 9.93 -11.36 -12.24
CA SER A 37 10.81 -12.43 -11.76
C SER A 37 11.23 -12.14 -10.32
N TYR A 38 11.72 -13.13 -9.59
CA TYR A 38 12.23 -12.91 -8.23
C TYR A 38 13.42 -11.95 -8.20
N SER A 39 14.30 -12.00 -9.22
CA SER A 39 15.40 -11.04 -9.32
C SER A 39 14.90 -9.60 -9.49
N SER A 40 13.86 -9.37 -10.30
CA SER A 40 13.24 -8.04 -10.42
C SER A 40 12.50 -7.65 -9.14
N PHE A 41 11.76 -8.59 -8.55
CA PHE A 41 11.05 -8.37 -7.29
C PHE A 41 12.00 -7.92 -6.18
N GLU A 42 13.11 -8.62 -5.98
CA GLU A 42 14.10 -8.30 -4.96
C GLU A 42 14.87 -7.01 -5.22
N GLN A 43 14.74 -6.37 -6.39
CA GLN A 43 15.24 -5.00 -6.59
C GLN A 43 14.36 -3.95 -5.92
N TYR A 44 13.06 -4.22 -5.80
CA TYR A 44 12.04 -3.25 -5.40
C TYR A 44 11.32 -3.62 -4.10
N TRP A 45 11.36 -4.88 -3.70
CA TRP A 45 10.57 -5.45 -2.62
C TRP A 45 11.46 -6.21 -1.64
N ASN A 46 11.07 -6.18 -0.37
CA ASN A 46 11.55 -7.07 0.67
C ASN A 46 10.41 -7.99 1.10
N TYR A 47 10.74 -9.18 1.58
CA TYR A 47 9.79 -10.11 2.19
C TYR A 47 9.44 -9.68 3.63
N ASN A 48 8.33 -10.20 4.14
CA ASN A 48 7.82 -9.97 5.51
C ASN A 48 7.46 -8.50 5.78
N TYR A 49 7.08 -8.16 7.01
CA TYR A 49 6.87 -6.77 7.41
C TYR A 49 8.24 -6.10 7.64
N PRO A 50 8.33 -4.76 7.52
CA PRO A 50 9.58 -4.06 7.81
C PRO A 50 10.05 -4.19 9.28
N TRP A 51 9.19 -4.66 10.19
CA TRP A 51 9.50 -4.94 11.60
C TRP A 51 9.53 -6.43 11.98
N GLY A 52 9.38 -7.36 11.01
CA GLY A 52 9.43 -8.80 11.30
C GLY A 52 8.39 -9.62 10.56
N ASP A 53 8.09 -10.81 11.07
CA ASP A 53 7.25 -11.82 10.40
C ASP A 53 5.84 -11.92 10.96
N THR A 54 5.48 -11.08 11.93
CA THR A 54 4.18 -11.11 12.59
C THR A 54 3.61 -9.70 12.70
N HIS A 55 2.28 -9.66 12.74
CA HIS A 55 1.49 -8.46 12.98
C HIS A 55 0.18 -8.89 13.66
N ASN A 56 -0.86 -8.07 13.62
CA ASN A 56 -2.17 -8.39 14.16
C ASN A 56 -2.77 -9.64 13.48
N GLY A 57 -3.31 -10.56 14.28
CA GLY A 57 -3.97 -11.77 13.80
C GLY A 57 -3.25 -13.06 14.19
N ALA A 58 -3.57 -14.15 13.49
CA ALA A 58 -3.10 -15.51 13.79
C ALA A 58 -2.19 -16.08 12.70
N ALA A 59 -1.51 -15.22 11.93
CA ALA A 59 -0.67 -15.62 10.81
C ALA A 59 0.78 -15.17 10.99
N ARG A 60 1.73 -16.05 10.66
CA ARG A 60 3.15 -15.72 10.50
C ARG A 60 3.47 -15.60 9.01
N MET A 61 4.24 -14.58 8.64
CA MET A 61 4.70 -14.38 7.27
C MET A 61 5.93 -15.24 7.03
N VAL A 62 5.88 -16.10 6.02
CA VAL A 62 6.94 -17.07 5.72
C VAL A 62 7.34 -16.92 4.26
N ALA A 63 8.37 -16.13 4.03
CA ALA A 63 9.01 -15.99 2.72
C ALA A 63 10.43 -15.47 2.84
N SER A 64 11.27 -15.84 1.87
CA SER A 64 12.65 -15.39 1.72
C SER A 64 13.11 -15.57 0.27
N SER A 65 14.32 -15.13 -0.07
CA SER A 65 14.91 -15.35 -1.40
C SER A 65 15.09 -16.83 -1.79
N SER A 66 14.97 -17.74 -0.83
CA SER A 66 15.03 -19.19 -1.02
C SER A 66 13.73 -19.93 -0.68
N ASP A 67 12.70 -19.21 -0.26
CA ASP A 67 11.39 -19.76 0.13
C ASP A 67 10.27 -18.85 -0.37
N HIS A 68 9.54 -19.35 -1.37
CA HIS A 68 8.49 -18.60 -2.08
C HIS A 68 7.11 -19.24 -1.89
N ASP A 69 6.94 -20.14 -0.91
CA ASP A 69 5.72 -20.92 -0.75
C ASP A 69 4.48 -20.04 -0.49
N HIS A 70 4.69 -18.90 0.18
CA HIS A 70 3.62 -17.94 0.49
C HIS A 70 3.71 -16.62 -0.27
N VAL A 71 4.79 -16.39 -1.00
CA VAL A 71 5.02 -15.19 -1.83
C VAL A 71 5.55 -15.66 -3.18
N SER A 72 4.66 -15.79 -4.16
CA SER A 72 4.99 -16.35 -5.47
C SER A 72 4.70 -15.40 -6.62
N LEU A 73 5.50 -15.50 -7.68
CA LEU A 73 5.40 -14.66 -8.88
C LEU A 73 5.10 -15.52 -10.10
N SER A 74 4.09 -15.12 -10.87
CA SER A 74 3.78 -15.74 -12.17
C SER A 74 3.12 -14.72 -13.10
N GLY A 75 3.62 -14.60 -14.34
CA GLY A 75 2.99 -13.73 -15.34
C GLY A 75 2.84 -12.26 -14.93
N ASN A 76 3.84 -11.67 -14.27
CA ASN A 76 3.80 -10.32 -13.68
C ASN A 76 2.75 -10.13 -12.56
N VAL A 77 2.33 -11.21 -11.93
CA VAL A 77 1.37 -11.18 -10.83
C VAL A 77 2.03 -11.69 -9.56
N LEU A 78 1.94 -10.91 -8.49
CA LEU A 78 2.25 -11.35 -7.15
C LEU A 78 1.06 -12.10 -6.54
N THR A 79 1.33 -13.29 -5.99
CA THR A 79 0.35 -14.08 -5.23
C THR A 79 0.85 -14.27 -3.80
N LEU A 80 0.06 -13.78 -2.85
CA LEU A 80 0.22 -14.03 -1.43
C LEU A 80 -0.74 -15.14 -1.02
N THR A 81 -0.21 -16.23 -0.45
CA THR A 81 -1.00 -17.42 -0.11
C THR A 81 -1.01 -17.61 1.39
N ALA A 82 -2.20 -17.76 1.98
CA ALA A 82 -2.37 -18.13 3.38
C ALA A 82 -2.85 -19.59 3.49
N ASN A 83 -2.15 -20.41 4.27
CA ASN A 83 -2.52 -21.80 4.53
C ASN A 83 -2.61 -22.06 6.04
N PRO A 84 -3.54 -22.90 6.50
CA PRO A 84 -3.51 -23.41 7.87
C PRO A 84 -2.15 -24.05 8.17
N TYR A 85 -1.62 -23.79 9.35
CA TYR A 85 -0.35 -24.36 9.79
C TYR A 85 -0.46 -24.86 11.23
N SER A 86 0.14 -26.03 11.48
CA SER A 86 0.25 -26.63 12.80
C SER A 86 1.72 -26.85 13.15
N GLY A 87 2.11 -26.54 14.37
CA GLY A 87 3.49 -26.71 14.84
C GLY A 87 4.34 -25.44 14.78
N ASP A 88 3.71 -24.26 14.76
CA ASP A 88 4.43 -23.01 15.01
C ASP A 88 4.91 -22.98 16.47
N SER A 89 6.04 -22.33 16.72
CA SER A 89 6.57 -22.16 18.08
C SER A 89 5.65 -21.29 18.93
N ASP A 90 4.89 -20.39 18.30
CA ASP A 90 3.81 -19.65 18.93
C ASP A 90 2.47 -20.34 18.67
N SER A 91 1.90 -20.92 19.74
CA SER A 91 0.62 -21.62 19.68
C SER A 91 -0.57 -20.75 19.24
N SER A 92 -0.45 -19.42 19.27
CA SER A 92 -1.48 -18.50 18.76
C SER A 92 -1.49 -18.40 17.23
N ILE A 93 -0.38 -18.75 16.57
CA ILE A 93 -0.28 -18.81 15.11
C ILE A 93 -0.99 -20.07 14.60
N LYS A 94 -1.97 -19.86 13.73
CA LYS A 94 -2.79 -20.90 13.11
C LYS A 94 -2.59 -20.99 11.60
N TYR A 95 -1.89 -20.03 11.02
CA TYR A 95 -1.69 -19.90 9.58
C TYR A 95 -0.27 -19.44 9.27
N HIS A 96 0.27 -19.90 8.15
CA HIS A 96 1.39 -19.25 7.49
C HIS A 96 0.89 -18.51 6.26
N SER A 97 1.43 -17.32 6.01
CA SER A 97 1.00 -16.41 4.94
C SER A 97 2.19 -15.67 4.35
N GLY A 98 1.94 -14.83 3.34
CA GLY A 98 2.93 -13.96 2.74
C GLY A 98 2.60 -12.49 2.94
N THR A 99 3.64 -11.66 3.04
CA THR A 99 3.58 -10.20 2.95
C THR A 99 4.90 -9.73 2.33
N VAL A 100 4.86 -8.55 1.71
CA VAL A 100 6.02 -7.89 1.10
C VAL A 100 5.91 -6.39 1.37
N TYR A 101 7.04 -5.68 1.40
CA TYR A 101 7.05 -4.22 1.46
C TYR A 101 8.03 -3.63 0.46
N ALA A 102 7.72 -2.42 -0.02
CA ALA A 102 8.55 -1.72 -0.99
C ALA A 102 9.85 -1.20 -0.36
N LYS A 103 10.96 -1.31 -1.09
CA LYS A 103 12.23 -0.67 -0.76
C LYS A 103 12.18 0.86 -0.94
N PRO A 104 11.61 1.40 -2.03
CA PRO A 104 11.30 2.82 -2.11
C PRO A 104 10.24 3.19 -1.07
N GLN A 105 10.46 4.32 -0.40
CA GLN A 105 9.52 4.88 0.57
C GLN A 105 8.66 5.96 -0.09
N VAL A 106 7.45 6.14 0.43
CA VAL A 106 6.56 7.24 0.04
C VAL A 106 6.73 8.36 1.06
N GLU A 107 7.13 9.54 0.61
CA GLU A 107 7.28 10.74 1.45
C GLU A 107 6.71 11.95 0.71
N VAL A 108 5.57 12.46 1.19
CA VAL A 108 4.91 13.63 0.58
C VAL A 108 5.24 14.87 1.39
N GLY A 109 5.78 15.89 0.72
CA GLY A 109 6.13 17.16 1.34
C GLY A 109 7.18 17.90 0.54
N SER A 110 8.30 18.18 1.20
CA SER A 110 9.40 19.00 0.70
C SER A 110 10.19 18.30 -0.43
N SER A 111 10.32 16.98 -0.37
CA SER A 111 11.06 16.17 -1.35
C SER A 111 10.23 15.82 -2.60
N ALA A 112 8.92 15.63 -2.43
CA ALA A 112 7.96 15.37 -3.51
C ALA A 112 6.57 15.87 -3.14
N VAL A 113 5.89 16.54 -4.07
CA VAL A 113 4.56 17.12 -3.81
C VAL A 113 3.43 16.09 -3.84
N GLY A 114 3.72 14.86 -4.25
CA GLY A 114 2.73 13.81 -4.24
C GLY A 114 3.18 12.50 -4.84
N TYR A 115 2.38 11.48 -4.55
CA TYR A 115 2.51 10.14 -5.11
C TYR A 115 1.15 9.66 -5.61
N GLN A 116 1.18 8.77 -6.59
CA GLN A 116 0.05 7.96 -6.99
C GLN A 116 0.45 6.49 -6.83
N LEU A 117 -0.38 5.74 -6.11
CA LEU A 117 -0.23 4.31 -5.90
C LEU A 117 -1.40 3.61 -6.55
N ASP A 118 -1.12 2.75 -7.52
CA ASP A 118 -2.11 2.00 -8.30
C ASP A 118 -1.89 0.52 -8.12
N ALA A 119 -2.91 -0.20 -7.67
CA ALA A 119 -2.87 -1.65 -7.58
C ALA A 119 -4.16 -2.30 -8.10
N GLU A 120 -4.04 -3.47 -8.74
CA GLU A 120 -5.18 -4.31 -9.11
C GLU A 120 -5.20 -5.58 -8.24
N PHE A 121 -6.36 -5.94 -7.69
CA PHE A 121 -6.48 -7.11 -6.82
C PHE A 121 -7.57 -8.07 -7.28
N ILE A 122 -7.29 -9.36 -7.11
CA ILE A 122 -8.29 -10.37 -6.76
C ILE A 122 -8.07 -10.67 -5.28
N ALA A 123 -8.96 -10.17 -4.42
CA ALA A 123 -8.87 -10.27 -2.96
C ALA A 123 -9.93 -11.26 -2.41
N PRO A 124 -9.54 -12.22 -1.55
CA PRO A 124 -10.52 -13.06 -0.87
C PRO A 124 -11.33 -12.25 0.16
N THR A 125 -12.62 -12.54 0.23
CA THR A 125 -13.59 -11.89 1.13
C THR A 125 -14.24 -12.90 2.10
N ALA A 126 -13.69 -14.11 2.17
CA ALA A 126 -14.18 -15.15 3.04
C ALA A 126 -13.85 -14.85 4.51
N ARG A 127 -14.72 -15.30 5.43
CA ARG A 127 -14.51 -15.10 6.86
C ARG A 127 -13.11 -15.56 7.30
N GLY A 128 -12.40 -14.70 8.02
CA GLY A 128 -11.06 -14.98 8.55
C GLY A 128 -9.91 -14.55 7.64
N THR A 129 -10.16 -14.17 6.39
CA THR A 129 -9.13 -13.55 5.53
C THR A 129 -9.03 -12.06 5.82
N TRP A 130 -7.81 -11.53 5.86
CA TRP A 130 -7.56 -10.09 5.97
C TRP A 130 -6.45 -9.61 5.02
N PRO A 131 -6.69 -9.62 3.69
CA PRO A 131 -5.80 -8.94 2.76
C PRO A 131 -5.78 -7.44 3.04
N ALA A 132 -4.62 -6.81 2.82
CA ALA A 132 -4.43 -5.38 3.00
C ALA A 132 -3.43 -4.80 1.98
N PHE A 133 -3.62 -3.54 1.65
CA PHE A 133 -2.71 -2.69 0.88
C PHE A 133 -2.70 -1.31 1.52
N TRP A 134 -1.56 -0.86 2.02
CA TRP A 134 -1.52 0.20 3.01
C TRP A 134 -0.17 0.87 3.06
N LEU A 135 -0.13 2.06 3.65
CA LEU A 135 1.09 2.82 3.93
C LEU A 135 1.24 2.93 5.44
N THR A 136 2.44 2.70 5.96
CA THR A 136 2.72 2.85 7.39
C THR A 136 4.07 3.53 7.63
N ALA A 137 4.18 4.29 8.72
CA ALA A 137 5.36 5.08 9.01
C ALA A 137 6.64 4.23 9.08
N VAL A 138 7.73 4.76 8.54
CA VAL A 138 9.07 4.18 8.72
C VAL A 138 9.53 4.30 10.18
N SER A 139 9.08 5.33 10.88
CA SER A 139 9.39 5.58 12.28
C SER A 139 8.20 6.17 13.02
N GLY A 140 7.90 5.58 14.18
CA GLY A 140 6.71 5.91 14.97
C GLY A 140 5.44 5.28 14.42
N TRP A 141 4.31 5.58 15.07
CA TRP A 141 2.98 5.25 14.58
C TRP A 141 1.93 6.08 15.33
N PRO A 142 0.92 6.67 14.65
CA PRO A 142 0.84 6.91 13.20
C PRO A 142 1.98 7.82 12.68
N PRO A 143 2.10 8.09 11.36
CA PRO A 143 1.09 7.99 10.29
C PRO A 143 0.82 6.57 9.73
N GLU A 144 -0.43 6.33 9.32
CA GLU A 144 -0.84 5.14 8.57
C GLU A 144 -2.06 5.42 7.66
N SER A 145 -2.04 4.89 6.45
CA SER A 145 -3.14 4.96 5.50
C SER A 145 -3.42 3.60 4.88
N ASP A 146 -4.53 2.99 5.24
CA ASP A 146 -5.05 1.81 4.58
C ASP A 146 -5.70 2.19 3.27
N ILE A 147 -5.06 1.82 2.16
CA ILE A 147 -5.56 2.06 0.81
C ILE A 147 -6.63 1.02 0.46
N ALA A 148 -6.51 -0.20 0.99
CA ALA A 148 -7.53 -1.23 0.94
C ALA A 148 -7.38 -2.21 2.09
N GLU A 149 -8.45 -2.49 2.82
CA GLU A 149 -8.55 -3.65 3.72
C GLU A 149 -9.87 -4.41 3.53
N TRP A 150 -9.78 -5.74 3.43
CA TRP A 150 -10.93 -6.64 3.39
C TRP A 150 -10.96 -7.49 4.66
N LYS A 151 -11.90 -7.25 5.57
CA LYS A 151 -11.95 -7.93 6.88
C LYS A 151 -12.92 -9.11 6.85
N GLY A 152 -12.65 -10.07 5.98
CA GLY A 152 -13.43 -11.30 5.82
C GLY A 152 -14.89 -11.07 5.43
N THR A 153 -15.14 -10.00 4.67
CA THR A 153 -16.43 -9.64 4.05
C THR A 153 -16.16 -8.99 2.68
N ASP A 154 -17.22 -8.74 1.91
CA ASP A 154 -17.20 -7.98 0.66
C ASP A 154 -17.14 -6.47 0.87
N VAL A 155 -16.70 -6.01 2.03
CA VAL A 155 -16.49 -4.58 2.32
C VAL A 155 -15.01 -4.26 2.28
N ILE A 156 -14.64 -3.32 1.40
CA ILE A 156 -13.32 -2.69 1.39
C ILE A 156 -13.34 -1.44 2.27
N ASN A 157 -12.33 -1.29 3.11
CA ASN A 157 -12.13 -0.13 3.98
C ASN A 157 -10.96 0.71 3.47
N PHE A 158 -11.15 2.03 3.46
CA PHE A 158 -10.14 3.05 3.23
C PHE A 158 -9.97 3.83 4.53
N ASN A 159 -8.82 3.69 5.20
CA ASN A 159 -8.58 4.34 6.49
C ASN A 159 -7.42 5.32 6.42
N THR A 160 -7.50 6.37 7.21
CA THR A 160 -6.38 7.26 7.50
C THR A 160 -6.30 7.45 9.01
N PHE A 161 -5.26 6.93 9.63
CA PHE A 161 -5.00 7.08 11.06
C PHE A 161 -4.25 8.40 11.30
N ASN A 162 -4.97 9.39 11.81
CA ASN A 162 -4.38 10.66 12.23
C ASN A 162 -3.78 10.55 13.65
N THR A 163 -4.37 9.69 14.48
CA THR A 163 -3.86 9.21 15.77
C THR A 163 -4.33 7.77 15.99
N SER A 164 -3.95 7.16 17.12
CA SER A 164 -4.46 5.84 17.52
C SER A 164 -5.98 5.78 17.75
N SER A 165 -6.64 6.93 17.90
CA SER A 165 -8.08 7.03 18.20
C SER A 165 -8.86 7.91 17.21
N ALA A 166 -8.16 8.67 16.36
CA ALA A 166 -8.76 9.52 15.34
C ALA A 166 -8.48 8.90 13.95
N VAL A 167 -9.48 8.20 13.43
CA VAL A 167 -9.41 7.52 12.13
C VAL A 167 -10.49 8.09 11.21
N SER A 168 -10.08 8.48 10.00
CA SER A 168 -11.03 8.76 8.91
C SER A 168 -11.25 7.49 8.12
N THR A 169 -12.48 7.00 8.06
CA THR A 169 -12.83 5.75 7.39
C THR A 169 -13.89 5.98 6.32
N LYS A 170 -13.67 5.40 5.15
CA LYS A 170 -14.68 5.20 4.11
C LYS A 170 -14.78 3.72 3.81
N THR A 171 -15.99 3.23 3.61
CA THR A 171 -16.25 1.88 3.10
C THR A 171 -16.90 1.92 1.73
N ALA A 172 -16.67 0.86 0.96
CA ALA A 172 -17.36 0.56 -0.28
C ALA A 172 -17.59 -0.96 -0.40
N THR A 173 -18.51 -1.36 -1.28
CA THR A 173 -18.68 -2.77 -1.64
C THR A 173 -17.57 -3.18 -2.61
N TRP A 174 -16.89 -4.27 -2.29
CA TRP A 174 -15.93 -4.94 -3.15
C TRP A 174 -16.65 -5.91 -4.09
N PRO A 175 -16.43 -5.82 -5.41
CA PRO A 175 -17.07 -6.75 -6.35
C PRO A 175 -16.60 -8.21 -6.11
N GLN A 176 -17.56 -9.13 -6.10
CA GLN A 176 -17.32 -10.57 -5.92
C GLN A 176 -17.47 -11.36 -7.23
N ASP A 177 -17.02 -10.79 -8.35
CA ASP A 177 -17.14 -11.38 -9.68
C ASP A 177 -15.91 -12.22 -10.09
N GLY A 178 -14.88 -12.26 -9.25
CA GLY A 178 -13.63 -12.98 -9.49
C GLY A 178 -12.66 -12.27 -10.44
N ASN A 179 -12.96 -11.03 -10.84
CA ASN A 179 -12.10 -10.24 -11.71
C ASN A 179 -11.13 -9.38 -10.90
N TYR A 180 -10.15 -8.82 -11.60
CA TYR A 180 -9.29 -7.79 -11.05
C TYR A 180 -10.06 -6.49 -10.92
N HIS A 181 -9.95 -5.85 -9.75
CA HIS A 181 -10.44 -4.49 -9.51
C HIS A 181 -9.31 -3.59 -9.06
N ALA A 182 -9.34 -2.35 -9.53
CA ALA A 182 -8.29 -1.38 -9.30
C ALA A 182 -8.56 -0.58 -8.03
N VAL A 183 -7.57 -0.48 -7.16
CA VAL A 183 -7.54 0.45 -6.04
C VAL A 183 -6.41 1.44 -6.24
N ARG A 184 -6.71 2.73 -6.05
CA ARG A 184 -5.72 3.81 -6.16
C ARG A 184 -5.76 4.73 -4.96
N ALA A 185 -4.58 5.16 -4.52
CA ALA A 185 -4.41 6.31 -3.64
C ALA A 185 -3.64 7.42 -4.34
N VAL A 186 -4.15 8.65 -4.28
CA VAL A 186 -3.46 9.86 -4.74
C VAL A 186 -3.15 10.74 -3.54
N LEU A 187 -1.88 10.85 -3.19
CA LEU A 187 -1.40 11.66 -2.08
C LEU A 187 -0.83 12.98 -2.61
N ARG A 188 -1.20 14.10 -2.02
CA ARG A 188 -0.74 15.44 -2.45
C ARG A 188 -0.50 16.35 -1.25
N THR A 189 0.50 17.22 -1.34
CA THR A 189 0.62 18.36 -0.42
C THR A 189 -0.62 19.24 -0.49
N ILE A 190 -0.94 19.90 0.62
CA ILE A 190 -2.01 20.89 0.69
C ILE A 190 -1.35 22.27 0.62
N SER A 191 -1.77 23.11 -0.32
CA SER A 191 -1.17 24.45 -0.52
C SER A 191 -1.19 25.26 0.78
N GLY A 192 0.00 25.72 1.21
CA GLY A 192 0.18 26.50 2.44
C GLY A 192 0.14 25.67 3.74
N ASN A 193 0.09 24.34 3.67
CA ASN A 193 0.13 23.46 4.83
C ASN A 193 1.36 22.55 4.76
N THR A 194 2.23 22.65 5.77
CA THR A 194 3.48 21.88 5.91
C THR A 194 3.40 20.83 7.02
N ARG A 195 2.19 20.40 7.37
CA ARG A 195 1.93 19.42 8.44
C ARG A 195 1.08 18.26 7.92
N ASP A 196 0.04 18.59 7.17
CA ASP A 196 -0.97 17.64 6.73
C ASP A 196 -0.90 17.46 5.21
N ILE A 197 -1.31 16.29 4.72
CA ILE A 197 -1.43 16.01 3.29
C ILE A 197 -2.86 15.58 2.96
N ARG A 198 -3.23 15.64 1.69
CA ARG A 198 -4.51 15.11 1.20
C ARG A 198 -4.29 13.71 0.63
N ILE A 199 -5.16 12.77 0.96
CA ILE A 199 -5.20 11.44 0.35
C ILE A 199 -6.57 11.26 -0.31
N GLN A 200 -6.59 10.89 -1.58
CA GLN A 200 -7.80 10.54 -2.32
C GLN A 200 -7.77 9.06 -2.64
N TYR A 201 -8.84 8.35 -2.30
CA TYR A 201 -8.97 6.91 -2.52
C TYR A 201 -9.96 6.61 -3.63
N TYR A 202 -9.61 5.68 -4.51
CA TYR A 202 -10.42 5.29 -5.66
C TYR A 202 -10.59 3.76 -5.69
N LEU A 203 -11.77 3.33 -6.12
CA LEU A 203 -12.09 1.96 -6.51
C LEU A 203 -12.58 2.00 -7.96
N ASP A 204 -11.96 1.25 -8.86
CA ASP A 204 -12.25 1.21 -10.30
C ASP A 204 -12.37 2.61 -10.91
N ASN A 205 -11.36 3.45 -10.65
CA ASN A 205 -11.28 4.86 -11.05
C ASN A 205 -12.39 5.77 -10.49
N THR A 206 -13.29 5.26 -9.65
CA THR A 206 -14.33 6.04 -8.97
C THR A 206 -13.82 6.53 -7.62
N LEU A 207 -13.81 7.85 -7.42
CA LEU A 207 -13.42 8.46 -6.15
C LEU A 207 -14.37 8.02 -5.03
N GLN A 208 -13.81 7.38 -4.01
CA GLN A 208 -14.56 6.92 -2.83
C GLN A 208 -14.51 7.92 -1.69
N ALA A 209 -13.33 8.51 -1.44
CA ALA A 209 -13.14 9.48 -0.39
C ALA A 209 -11.95 10.41 -0.64
N THR A 210 -11.99 11.57 0.02
CA THR A 210 -10.85 12.48 0.18
C THR A 210 -10.65 12.72 1.66
N HIS A 211 -9.53 12.27 2.21
CA HIS A 211 -9.16 12.45 3.60
C HIS A 211 -8.05 13.50 3.74
N VAL A 212 -8.02 14.17 4.89
CA VAL A 212 -6.86 14.95 5.34
C VAL A 212 -6.08 14.08 6.32
N ALA A 213 -4.85 13.75 5.95
CA ALA A 213 -3.93 12.93 6.73
C ALA A 213 -3.03 13.86 7.56
N ALA A 214 -3.36 13.97 8.84
CA ALA A 214 -2.76 14.92 9.77
C ALA A 214 -1.36 14.49 10.20
N ASN A 215 -0.38 15.39 10.14
CA ASN A 215 1.03 15.14 10.47
C ASN A 215 1.79 14.18 9.53
N PHE A 216 1.29 13.95 8.32
CA PHE A 216 1.93 13.08 7.32
C PHE A 216 2.99 13.82 6.47
N TYR A 217 3.03 15.15 6.51
CA TYR A 217 3.99 15.93 5.73
C TYR A 217 5.44 15.57 6.15
N ASP A 218 6.30 15.29 5.17
CA ASP A 218 7.69 14.84 5.35
C ASP A 218 7.82 13.59 6.24
N LYS A 219 6.79 12.73 6.25
CA LYS A 219 6.87 11.41 6.88
C LYS A 219 7.09 10.34 5.81
N ALA A 220 8.26 9.73 5.84
CA ALA A 220 8.53 8.54 5.07
C ALA A 220 7.66 7.37 5.55
N MET A 221 7.05 6.67 4.60
CA MET A 221 6.18 5.52 4.83
C MET A 221 6.63 4.33 3.97
N TYR A 222 6.58 3.14 4.57
CA TYR A 222 6.61 1.88 3.83
C TYR A 222 5.26 1.65 3.16
N LEU A 223 5.32 1.07 1.95
CA LEU A 223 4.19 0.47 1.25
C LEU A 223 4.25 -1.04 1.41
#